data_AF-A0A2E9QCA9-F1
#
_entry.id   AF-A0A2E9QCA9-F1
#
_cell.length_a   1.000
_cell.length_b   1.000
_cell.length_c   1.000
_cell.angle_alpha   90.00
_cell.angle_beta   90.00
_cell.angle_gamma   90.00
#
_symmetry.space_group_name_H-M   'P 1'
#
loop_
_entity.id
_entity.type
_entity.pdbx_description
1 polymer ?
#
loop_
_entity_poly.entity_id
_entity_poly.type
_entity_poly.pdbx_seq_one_letter_code
_entity_poly.pdbx_strand_id
1 'polypeptide(L)'
;MYYFAYGRNMNQEVMKKRNVWSQHRRAAILEGWQLKFNKRSSSRPLQGYANIEPEDQSYVPGVLYRVDEQGISSLDQYEGYPEHYERRTVQVKDNWGQYHDAICYVANPDHVTEGLLPTREYLADLEQGVEVLGDKYFAHIQWIQSHPTVEDDRTMRNRKLKAMNAGIPELLARIRSEIDDGLYQSFDGKLWAGADVIIREIPTTSDVSWREESKDHILVISENARALSWCMHRLKDVRDLQQSFTNKYEFYGIIAGLANNSKPEEMPPSDVKALLHAMVDAAEEMELMLPGRTKLGPD
;
A
#
# COMPACT_ATOMS: atom_id res chain seq x y z
N MET A 1 10.83 -32.42 2.18
CA MET A 1 11.46 -32.26 0.85
C MET A 1 12.32 -31.01 0.86
N TYR A 2 13.26 -30.90 -0.07
CA TYR A 2 14.01 -29.67 -0.28
C TYR A 2 13.41 -28.86 -1.43
N TYR A 3 13.37 -27.54 -1.27
CA TYR A 3 12.94 -26.57 -2.27
C TYR A 3 14.02 -25.50 -2.44
N PHE A 4 14.46 -25.27 -3.66
CA PHE A 4 15.47 -24.26 -3.99
C PHE A 4 14.81 -23.03 -4.61
N ALA A 5 14.94 -21.89 -3.95
CA ALA A 5 14.46 -20.61 -4.43
C ALA A 5 15.62 -19.75 -4.94
N TYR A 6 15.47 -19.17 -6.13
CA TYR A 6 16.41 -18.21 -6.73
C TYR A 6 15.74 -16.84 -7.04
N GLY A 7 14.43 -16.75 -6.85
CA GLY A 7 13.60 -15.58 -7.16
C GLY A 7 13.01 -14.92 -5.91
N ARG A 8 11.81 -14.35 -6.06
CA ARG A 8 11.05 -13.71 -4.96
C ARG A 8 10.88 -14.59 -3.71
N ASN A 9 10.81 -15.91 -3.89
CA ASN A 9 10.68 -16.89 -2.81
C ASN A 9 11.93 -17.02 -1.93
N MET A 10 13.05 -16.35 -2.25
CA MET A 10 14.16 -16.21 -1.30
C MET A 10 13.78 -15.35 -0.08
N ASN A 11 12.77 -14.48 -0.22
CA ASN A 11 12.27 -13.68 0.88
C ASN A 11 11.40 -14.54 1.81
N GLN A 12 11.80 -14.66 3.08
CA GLN A 12 11.05 -15.44 4.07
C GLN A 12 9.67 -14.86 4.36
N GLU A 13 9.48 -13.54 4.32
CA GLU A 13 8.17 -12.90 4.51
C GLU A 13 7.22 -13.20 3.35
N VAL A 14 7.75 -13.32 2.12
CA VAL A 14 6.97 -13.81 0.97
C VAL A 14 6.56 -15.26 1.18
N MET A 15 7.49 -16.12 1.61
CA MET A 15 7.20 -17.53 1.91
C MET A 15 6.15 -17.70 3.01
N LYS A 16 6.22 -16.91 4.09
CA LYS A 16 5.21 -16.87 5.17
C LYS A 16 3.82 -16.50 4.65
N LYS A 17 3.71 -15.46 3.81
CA LYS A 17 2.42 -15.04 3.20
C LYS A 17 1.81 -16.13 2.33
N ARG A 18 2.64 -17.02 1.79
CA ARG A 18 2.21 -18.19 1.01
C ARG A 18 1.92 -19.42 1.88
N ASN A 19 1.84 -19.28 3.21
CA ASN A 19 1.69 -20.39 4.16
C ASN A 19 2.81 -21.45 4.05
N VAL A 20 3.99 -21.06 3.56
CA VAL A 20 5.16 -21.94 3.49
C VAL A 20 6.20 -21.43 4.47
N TRP A 21 6.10 -21.87 5.71
CA TRP A 21 7.06 -21.50 6.73
C TRP A 21 8.11 -22.60 6.92
N SER A 22 9.37 -22.19 6.97
CA SER A 22 10.48 -23.06 7.35
C SER A 22 11.47 -22.28 8.19
N GLN A 23 11.85 -22.86 9.33
CA GLN A 23 13.00 -22.37 10.13
C GLN A 23 14.33 -22.74 9.50
N HIS A 24 14.34 -23.72 8.59
CA HIS A 24 15.55 -24.30 8.04
C HIS A 24 15.78 -23.74 6.63
N ARG A 25 16.37 -22.54 6.60
CA ARG A 25 16.83 -21.84 5.39
C ARG A 25 18.35 -21.75 5.39
N ARG A 26 18.99 -22.14 4.28
CA ARG A 26 20.45 -22.08 4.11
C ARG A 26 20.80 -21.63 2.70
N ALA A 27 21.99 -21.05 2.54
CA ALA A 27 22.49 -20.70 1.22
C ALA A 27 22.86 -21.98 0.46
N ALA A 28 22.51 -22.01 -0.82
CA ALA A 28 22.92 -23.05 -1.75
C ALA A 28 23.20 -22.45 -3.13
N ILE A 29 23.91 -23.21 -3.96
CA ILE A 29 24.15 -22.87 -5.37
C ILE A 29 23.62 -23.97 -6.28
N LEU A 30 23.13 -23.55 -7.43
CA LEU A 30 22.80 -24.42 -8.56
C LEU A 30 23.84 -24.16 -9.67
N GLU A 31 24.73 -25.12 -9.91
CA GLU A 31 25.81 -25.04 -10.91
C GLU A 31 25.29 -25.40 -12.31
N GLY A 32 25.81 -24.75 -13.35
CA GLY A 32 25.41 -24.97 -14.75
C GLY A 32 24.15 -24.21 -15.18
N TRP A 33 23.77 -23.18 -14.42
CA TRP A 33 22.58 -22.36 -14.68
C TRP A 33 22.87 -20.87 -14.53
N GLN A 34 22.05 -20.05 -15.17
CA GLN A 34 22.05 -18.60 -15.02
C GLN A 34 20.66 -18.08 -14.64
N LEU A 35 20.63 -17.00 -13.86
CA LEU A 35 19.40 -16.28 -13.50
C LEU A 35 19.06 -15.26 -14.59
N LYS A 36 17.82 -15.28 -15.07
CA LYS A 36 17.26 -14.30 -16.00
C LYS A 36 15.96 -13.71 -15.47
N PHE A 37 15.59 -12.53 -15.95
CA PHE A 37 14.27 -11.93 -15.69
C PHE A 37 13.39 -11.98 -16.94
N ASN A 38 13.25 -13.16 -17.55
CA ASN A 38 12.56 -13.35 -18.82
C ASN A 38 11.24 -14.14 -18.69
N LYS A 39 10.80 -14.50 -17.48
CA LYS A 39 9.46 -15.09 -17.30
C LYS A 39 8.40 -14.01 -17.41
N ARG A 40 7.51 -14.12 -18.40
CA ARG A 40 6.47 -13.13 -18.70
C ARG A 40 5.46 -12.95 -17.55
N SER A 41 5.20 -11.69 -17.22
CA SER A 41 4.06 -11.33 -16.37
C SER A 41 2.74 -11.56 -17.09
N SER A 42 1.76 -12.16 -16.42
CA SER A 42 0.43 -12.39 -17.01
C SER A 42 -0.39 -11.10 -17.14
N SER A 43 -0.05 -10.07 -16.37
CA SER A 43 -0.84 -8.84 -16.28
C SER A 43 -0.14 -7.61 -16.87
N ARG A 44 1.16 -7.69 -17.18
CA ARG A 44 1.94 -6.50 -17.58
C ARG A 44 2.85 -6.76 -18.76
N PRO A 45 2.67 -6.01 -19.87
CA PRO A 45 3.63 -5.99 -20.96
C PRO A 45 5.00 -5.55 -20.45
N LEU A 46 6.08 -6.13 -21.00
CA LEU A 46 7.49 -5.78 -20.70
C LEU A 46 8.00 -6.15 -19.29
N GLN A 47 7.14 -6.57 -18.37
CA GLN A 47 7.57 -7.04 -17.05
C GLN A 47 8.00 -8.50 -17.07
N GLY A 48 9.19 -8.76 -16.53
CA GLY A 48 9.78 -10.08 -16.34
C GLY A 48 9.91 -10.48 -14.87
N TYR A 49 9.68 -11.75 -14.58
CA TYR A 49 9.99 -12.39 -13.31
C TYR A 49 11.20 -13.33 -13.45
N ALA A 50 11.78 -13.72 -12.31
CA ALA A 50 12.95 -14.59 -12.27
C ALA A 50 12.70 -15.93 -12.96
N ASN A 51 13.63 -16.36 -13.79
CA ASN A 51 13.73 -17.67 -14.41
C ASN A 51 15.18 -18.15 -14.31
N ILE A 52 15.40 -19.44 -14.52
CA ILE A 52 16.75 -19.99 -14.70
C ILE A 52 16.85 -20.74 -16.02
N GLU A 53 18.00 -20.62 -16.67
CA GLU A 53 18.31 -21.33 -17.91
C GLU A 53 19.68 -22.02 -17.80
N PRO A 54 19.90 -23.14 -18.51
CA PRO A 54 21.21 -23.77 -18.58
C PRO A 54 22.26 -22.80 -19.11
N GLU A 55 23.41 -22.74 -18.44
CA GLU A 55 24.57 -21.94 -18.86
C GLU A 55 25.82 -22.59 -18.27
N ASP A 56 26.69 -23.08 -19.14
CA ASP A 56 27.91 -23.76 -18.73
C ASP A 56 28.82 -22.82 -17.95
N GLN A 57 29.50 -23.35 -16.92
CA GLN A 57 30.42 -22.59 -16.06
C GLN A 57 29.76 -21.43 -15.28
N SER A 58 28.44 -21.30 -15.32
CA SER A 58 27.67 -20.37 -14.49
C SER A 58 27.11 -21.06 -13.24
N TYR A 59 26.65 -20.27 -12.27
CA TYR A 59 25.90 -20.76 -11.13
C TYR A 59 24.88 -19.74 -10.65
N VAL A 60 23.81 -20.24 -10.02
CA VAL A 60 22.77 -19.41 -9.40
C VAL A 60 22.81 -19.59 -7.89
N PRO A 61 23.19 -18.56 -7.12
CA PRO A 61 22.98 -18.51 -5.68
C PRO A 61 21.49 -18.48 -5.35
N GLY A 62 21.08 -19.18 -4.29
CA GLY A 62 19.71 -19.18 -3.83
C GLY A 62 19.55 -19.70 -2.41
N VAL A 63 18.29 -19.81 -1.98
CA VAL A 63 17.93 -20.27 -0.65
C VAL A 63 17.33 -21.67 -0.73
N LEU A 64 17.93 -22.59 0.00
CA LEU A 64 17.44 -23.95 0.16
C LEU A 64 16.55 -24.03 1.41
N TYR A 65 15.29 -24.38 1.20
CA TYR A 65 14.27 -24.57 2.24
C TYR A 65 13.99 -26.05 2.45
N ARG A 66 13.70 -26.42 3.71
CA ARG A 66 13.00 -27.68 4.01
C ARG A 66 11.51 -27.41 4.09
N VAL A 67 10.73 -28.05 3.21
CA VAL A 67 9.27 -27.89 3.10
C VAL A 67 8.57 -29.25 3.11
N ASP A 68 7.29 -29.26 3.48
CA ASP A 68 6.41 -30.42 3.39
C ASP A 68 5.59 -30.40 2.08
N GLU A 69 4.74 -31.41 1.90
CA GLU A 69 3.90 -31.54 0.70
C GLU A 69 2.87 -30.42 0.57
N GLN A 70 2.32 -29.95 1.70
CA GLN A 70 1.38 -28.83 1.72
C GLN A 70 2.06 -27.54 1.28
N GLY A 71 3.30 -27.28 1.72
CA GLY A 71 4.09 -26.14 1.29
C GLY A 71 4.37 -26.16 -0.22
N ILE A 72 4.73 -27.33 -0.76
CA ILE A 72 4.95 -27.51 -2.20
C ILE A 72 3.65 -27.32 -3.01
N SER A 73 2.51 -27.82 -2.51
CA SER A 73 1.18 -27.60 -3.12
C SER A 73 0.76 -26.12 -3.08
N SER A 74 1.06 -25.40 -1.98
CA SER A 74 0.83 -23.96 -1.92
C SER A 74 1.68 -23.22 -2.96
N LEU A 75 2.97 -23.57 -3.08
CA LEU A 75 3.84 -22.95 -4.08
C LEU A 75 3.34 -23.17 -5.51
N ASP A 76 2.78 -24.33 -5.86
CA ASP A 76 2.20 -24.55 -7.20
C ASP A 76 1.20 -23.47 -7.59
N GLN A 77 0.32 -23.11 -6.65
CA GLN A 77 -0.72 -22.11 -6.89
C GLN A 77 -0.11 -20.74 -7.22
N TYR A 78 0.96 -20.36 -6.53
CA TYR A 78 1.64 -19.08 -6.74
C TYR A 78 2.57 -19.06 -7.95
N GLU A 79 3.19 -20.19 -8.27
CA GLU A 79 4.04 -20.32 -9.46
C GLU A 79 3.21 -20.63 -10.71
N GLY A 80 1.91 -20.92 -10.58
CA GLY A 80 1.04 -21.26 -11.69
C GLY A 80 1.44 -22.57 -12.36
N TYR A 81 1.91 -23.55 -11.57
CA TYR A 81 2.29 -24.86 -12.05
C TYR A 81 1.06 -25.64 -12.55
N PRO A 82 1.17 -26.40 -13.67
CA PRO A 82 2.34 -26.55 -14.53
C PRO A 82 2.43 -25.56 -15.71
N GLU A 83 1.46 -24.65 -15.84
CA GLU A 83 1.34 -23.80 -17.03
C GLU A 83 2.44 -22.73 -17.11
N HIS A 84 2.65 -21.97 -16.04
CA HIS A 84 3.58 -20.84 -16.02
C HIS A 84 5.02 -21.25 -15.69
N TYR A 85 5.18 -22.15 -14.72
CA TYR A 85 6.44 -22.75 -14.34
C TYR A 85 6.27 -24.26 -14.23
N GLU A 86 7.30 -24.99 -14.63
CA GLU A 86 7.43 -26.43 -14.41
C GLU A 86 8.26 -26.71 -13.15
N ARG A 87 7.90 -27.76 -12.42
CA ARG A 87 8.76 -28.32 -11.37
C ARG A 87 9.90 -29.11 -12.01
N ARG A 88 11.12 -28.88 -11.54
CA ARG A 88 12.27 -29.73 -11.82
C ARG A 88 12.95 -30.13 -10.51
N THR A 89 13.40 -31.38 -10.45
CA THR A 89 14.36 -31.81 -9.44
C THR A 89 15.75 -31.43 -9.92
N VAL A 90 16.43 -30.58 -9.16
CA VAL A 90 17.79 -30.12 -9.43
C VAL A 90 18.70 -30.49 -8.27
N GLN A 91 19.98 -30.70 -8.56
CA GLN A 91 20.98 -30.94 -7.54
C GLN A 91 21.63 -29.62 -7.16
N VAL A 92 21.55 -29.24 -5.89
CA VAL A 92 22.14 -27.99 -5.37
C VAL A 92 23.17 -28.29 -4.30
N LYS A 93 24.17 -27.42 -4.19
CA LYS A 93 25.25 -27.54 -3.21
C LYS A 93 25.09 -26.50 -2.12
N ASP A 94 24.95 -26.95 -0.87
CA ASP A 94 24.82 -26.03 0.26
C ASP A 94 26.18 -25.40 0.66
N ASN A 95 26.14 -24.46 1.61
CA ASN A 95 27.32 -23.76 2.12
C ASN A 95 28.32 -24.68 2.84
N TRP A 96 27.97 -25.91 3.20
CA TRP A 96 28.88 -26.93 3.75
C TRP A 96 29.44 -27.87 2.68
N GLY A 97 29.08 -27.65 1.41
CA GLY A 97 29.53 -28.46 0.28
C GLY A 97 28.74 -29.76 0.09
N GLN A 98 27.61 -29.93 0.78
CA GLN A 98 26.75 -31.10 0.63
C GLN A 98 25.77 -30.89 -0.53
N TYR A 99 25.56 -31.95 -1.32
CA TYR A 99 24.58 -31.96 -2.40
C TYR A 99 23.21 -32.39 -1.89
N HIS A 100 22.17 -31.71 -2.36
CA HIS A 100 20.77 -32.02 -2.06
C HIS A 100 19.94 -32.03 -3.35
N ASP A 101 19.08 -33.03 -3.51
CA ASP A 101 18.06 -33.00 -4.54
C ASP A 101 16.90 -32.11 -4.07
N ALA A 102 16.63 -31.05 -4.83
CA ALA A 102 15.65 -30.03 -4.48
C ALA A 102 14.67 -29.80 -5.62
N ILE A 103 13.42 -29.56 -5.26
CA ILE A 103 12.42 -29.04 -6.19
C ILE A 103 12.77 -27.60 -6.51
N CYS A 104 12.70 -27.23 -7.78
CA CYS A 104 12.93 -25.88 -8.30
C CYS A 104 11.88 -25.60 -9.39
N TYR A 105 11.45 -24.34 -9.52
CA TYR A 105 10.51 -23.95 -10.58
C TYR A 105 11.28 -23.32 -11.74
N VAL A 106 11.09 -23.81 -12.96
CA VAL A 106 11.69 -23.27 -14.19
C VAL A 106 10.58 -22.78 -15.09
N ALA A 107 10.69 -21.58 -15.65
CA ALA A 107 9.60 -21.01 -16.44
C ALA A 107 9.32 -21.89 -17.65
N ASN A 108 8.04 -22.11 -17.93
CA ASN A 108 7.64 -22.83 -19.13
C ASN A 108 8.07 -22.02 -20.37
N PRO A 109 8.69 -22.63 -21.40
CA PRO A 109 9.11 -21.94 -22.62
C PRO A 109 8.02 -21.05 -23.26
N ASP A 110 6.75 -21.45 -23.19
CA ASP A 110 5.62 -20.67 -23.74
C ASP A 110 5.36 -19.37 -22.96
N HIS A 111 5.92 -19.26 -21.76
CA HIS A 111 5.84 -18.11 -20.85
C HIS A 111 7.18 -17.36 -20.70
N VAL A 112 8.16 -17.63 -21.57
CA VAL A 112 9.44 -16.90 -21.61
C VAL A 112 9.44 -15.88 -22.75
N THR A 113 10.02 -14.71 -22.51
CA THR A 113 10.23 -13.68 -23.55
C THR A 113 11.50 -12.89 -23.22
N GLU A 114 12.38 -12.75 -24.21
CA GLU A 114 13.63 -12.00 -24.05
C GLU A 114 13.40 -10.49 -23.95
N GLY A 115 14.33 -9.78 -23.30
CA GLY A 115 14.30 -8.33 -23.16
C GLY A 115 13.28 -7.79 -22.14
N LEU A 116 12.65 -8.65 -21.35
CA LEU A 116 11.83 -8.24 -20.22
C LEU A 116 12.69 -7.74 -19.05
N LEU A 117 12.12 -6.86 -18.23
CA LEU A 117 12.78 -6.31 -17.05
C LEU A 117 11.94 -6.53 -15.78
N PRO A 118 12.56 -6.78 -14.62
CA PRO A 118 11.85 -6.83 -13.35
C PRO A 118 11.43 -5.41 -12.91
N THR A 119 10.50 -5.32 -11.96
CA THR A 119 10.19 -4.05 -11.29
C THR A 119 11.12 -3.83 -10.10
N ARG A 120 11.29 -2.58 -9.67
CA ARG A 120 12.07 -2.26 -8.46
C ARG A 120 11.51 -2.95 -7.21
N GLU A 121 10.19 -3.04 -7.09
CA GLU A 121 9.52 -3.74 -5.98
C GLU A 121 9.83 -5.25 -6.00
N TYR A 122 9.86 -5.87 -7.19
CA TYR A 122 10.24 -7.29 -7.31
C TYR A 122 11.69 -7.53 -6.89
N LEU A 123 12.61 -6.65 -7.32
CA LEU A 123 14.01 -6.72 -6.88
C LEU A 123 14.15 -6.49 -5.37
N ALA A 124 13.40 -5.57 -4.78
CA ALA A 124 13.44 -5.31 -3.34
C ALA A 124 13.00 -6.52 -2.51
N ASP A 125 12.03 -7.31 -2.99
CA ASP A 125 11.70 -8.59 -2.37
C ASP A 125 12.87 -9.57 -2.49
N LEU A 126 13.49 -9.66 -3.66
CA LEU A 126 14.61 -10.57 -3.93
C LEU A 126 15.84 -10.22 -3.07
N GLU A 127 16.11 -8.92 -2.90
CA GLU A 127 17.17 -8.37 -2.04
C GLU A 127 16.99 -8.75 -0.56
N GLN A 128 15.76 -8.76 -0.04
CA GLN A 128 15.51 -9.22 1.34
C GLN A 128 15.85 -10.71 1.52
N GLY A 129 15.79 -11.51 0.46
CA GLY A 129 16.19 -12.91 0.49
C GLY A 129 17.71 -13.13 0.49
N VAL A 130 18.50 -12.16 0.03
CA VAL A 130 19.95 -12.32 -0.10
C VAL A 130 20.69 -12.34 1.24
N GLU A 131 20.03 -11.96 2.34
CA GLU A 131 20.62 -12.00 3.69
C GLU A 131 21.14 -13.41 4.07
N VAL A 132 20.54 -14.48 3.51
CA VAL A 132 21.00 -15.86 3.70
C VAL A 132 22.32 -16.14 2.99
N LEU A 133 22.52 -15.52 1.83
CA LEU A 133 23.64 -15.80 0.92
C LEU A 133 24.97 -15.34 1.51
N GLY A 134 24.94 -14.23 2.26
CA GLY A 134 26.11 -13.59 2.84
C GLY A 134 27.08 -13.03 1.79
N ASP A 135 28.24 -12.52 2.25
CA ASP A 135 29.22 -11.81 1.41
C ASP A 135 29.86 -12.70 0.34
N LYS A 136 29.77 -14.03 0.48
CA LYS A 136 30.33 -15.00 -0.48
C LYS A 136 29.80 -14.79 -1.90
N TYR A 137 28.58 -14.27 -2.06
CA TYR A 137 27.93 -14.06 -3.35
C TYR A 137 27.74 -12.57 -3.66
N PHE A 138 28.62 -11.71 -3.15
CA PHE A 138 28.54 -10.26 -3.31
C PHE A 138 28.32 -9.79 -4.76
N ALA A 139 29.00 -10.38 -5.74
CA ALA A 139 28.81 -10.03 -7.15
C ALA A 139 27.38 -10.28 -7.65
N HIS A 140 26.75 -11.38 -7.21
CA HIS A 140 25.35 -11.69 -7.54
C HIS A 140 24.40 -10.70 -6.88
N ILE A 141 24.67 -10.34 -5.62
CA ILE A 141 23.89 -9.33 -4.88
C ILE A 141 23.98 -7.97 -5.58
N GLN A 142 25.18 -7.54 -5.96
CA GLN A 142 25.38 -6.29 -6.72
C GLN A 142 24.68 -6.31 -8.08
N TRP A 143 24.71 -7.45 -8.77
CA TRP A 143 24.01 -7.61 -10.04
C TRP A 143 22.48 -7.46 -9.87
N ILE A 144 21.89 -8.04 -8.82
CA ILE A 144 20.47 -7.86 -8.48
C ILE A 144 20.17 -6.38 -8.21
N GLN A 145 20.95 -5.73 -7.35
CA GLN A 145 20.71 -4.35 -6.91
C GLN A 145 20.81 -3.34 -8.06
N SER A 146 21.77 -3.55 -8.95
CA SER A 146 22.02 -2.68 -10.11
C SER A 146 21.24 -3.07 -11.37
N HIS A 147 20.46 -4.15 -11.34
CA HIS A 147 19.74 -4.62 -12.52
C HIS A 147 18.77 -3.56 -13.06
N PRO A 148 18.70 -3.34 -14.39
CA PRO A 148 17.72 -2.43 -14.97
C PRO A 148 16.29 -2.84 -14.61
N THR A 149 15.42 -1.87 -14.40
CA THR A 149 14.02 -2.12 -14.02
C THR A 149 13.05 -1.42 -14.93
N VAL A 150 11.89 -2.03 -15.15
CA VAL A 150 10.73 -1.34 -15.74
C VAL A 150 9.95 -0.63 -14.65
N GLU A 151 9.43 0.56 -14.96
CA GLU A 151 8.49 1.26 -14.08
C GLU A 151 7.12 0.58 -14.15
N ASP A 152 6.52 0.33 -12.98
CA ASP A 152 5.16 -0.18 -12.88
C ASP A 152 4.15 0.97 -12.98
N ASP A 153 3.07 0.78 -13.75
CA ASP A 153 1.86 1.62 -13.77
C ASP A 153 1.37 2.02 -12.38
N ARG A 154 1.48 1.15 -11.37
CA ARG A 154 1.15 1.49 -9.98
C ARG A 154 2.11 2.51 -9.39
N THR A 155 3.41 2.35 -9.59
CA THR A 155 4.43 3.32 -9.12
C THR A 155 4.26 4.65 -9.85
N MET A 156 3.98 4.62 -11.15
CA MET A 156 3.67 5.81 -11.94
C MET A 156 2.40 6.51 -11.47
N ARG A 157 1.32 5.75 -11.21
CA ARG A 157 0.07 6.28 -10.64
C ARG A 157 0.29 6.86 -9.26
N ASN A 158 1.03 6.19 -8.39
CA ASN A 158 1.32 6.66 -7.03
C ASN A 158 2.22 7.90 -7.06
N ARG A 159 3.23 7.96 -7.93
CA ARG A 159 4.05 9.17 -8.13
C ARG A 159 3.22 10.32 -8.68
N LYS A 160 2.32 10.06 -9.62
CA LYS A 160 1.42 11.06 -10.19
C LYS A 160 0.44 11.58 -9.14
N LEU A 161 -0.19 10.70 -8.36
CA LEU A 161 -1.04 11.07 -7.22
C LEU A 161 -0.28 11.88 -6.18
N LYS A 162 0.93 11.43 -5.79
CA LYS A 162 1.78 12.13 -4.83
C LYS A 162 2.22 13.52 -5.33
N ALA A 163 2.55 13.65 -6.61
CA ALA A 163 2.89 14.93 -7.22
C ALA A 163 1.69 15.88 -7.28
N MET A 164 0.48 15.34 -7.53
CA MET A 164 -0.76 16.12 -7.56
C MET A 164 -1.22 16.55 -6.17
N ASN A 165 -0.91 15.76 -5.14
CA ASN A 165 -1.26 15.98 -3.75
C ASN A 165 -0.17 16.71 -2.93
N ALA A 166 0.94 17.11 -3.56
CA ALA A 166 2.14 17.60 -2.88
C ALA A 166 1.95 18.85 -2.00
N GLY A 167 0.83 19.58 -2.13
CA GLY A 167 0.51 20.76 -1.31
C GLY A 167 -0.46 20.50 -0.15
N ILE A 168 -0.92 19.27 0.03
CA ILE A 168 -1.84 18.90 1.12
C ILE A 168 -1.16 18.97 2.50
N PRO A 169 0.07 18.46 2.70
CA PRO A 169 0.72 18.53 4.01
C PRO A 169 0.91 19.97 4.51
N GLU A 170 1.33 20.89 3.65
CA GLU A 170 1.50 22.31 3.99
C GLU A 170 0.15 22.96 4.32
N LEU A 171 -0.91 22.57 3.60
CA LEU A 171 -2.26 23.08 3.84
C LEU A 171 -2.83 22.58 5.17
N LEU A 172 -2.69 21.29 5.49
CA LEU A 172 -3.11 20.71 6.77
C LEU A 172 -2.34 21.35 7.93
N ALA A 173 -1.02 21.52 7.80
CA ALA A 173 -0.19 22.19 8.80
C ALA A 173 -0.64 23.64 9.03
N ARG A 174 -0.99 24.37 7.96
CA ARG A 174 -1.56 25.72 8.07
C ARG A 174 -2.89 25.69 8.83
N ILE A 175 -3.80 24.78 8.51
CA ILE A 175 -5.10 24.69 9.19
C ILE A 175 -4.91 24.40 10.70
N ARG A 176 -3.97 23.51 11.07
CA ARG A 176 -3.64 23.25 12.48
C ARG A 176 -3.15 24.51 13.19
N SER A 177 -2.25 25.27 12.57
CA SER A 177 -1.79 26.55 13.12
C SER A 177 -2.95 27.53 13.31
N GLU A 178 -3.85 27.66 12.32
CA GLU A 178 -5.02 28.53 12.44
C GLU A 178 -6.00 28.10 13.55
N ILE A 179 -6.13 26.79 13.80
CA ILE A 179 -6.87 26.24 14.95
C ILE A 179 -6.17 26.62 16.26
N ASP A 180 -4.84 26.51 16.30
CA ASP A 180 -4.07 26.81 17.50
C ASP A 180 -4.12 28.28 17.89
N ASP A 181 -4.11 29.16 16.89
CA ASP A 181 -4.27 30.61 17.03
C ASP A 181 -5.72 31.04 17.33
N GLY A 182 -6.67 30.10 17.34
CA GLY A 182 -8.07 30.38 17.66
C GLY A 182 -8.83 31.16 16.59
N LEU A 183 -8.34 31.18 15.33
CA LEU A 183 -8.94 32.01 14.27
C LEU A 183 -10.40 31.66 13.99
N TYR A 184 -10.83 30.42 14.25
CA TYR A 184 -12.21 29.99 14.10
C TYR A 184 -13.20 30.75 15.01
N GLN A 185 -12.73 31.35 16.11
CA GLN A 185 -13.56 32.09 17.07
C GLN A 185 -13.94 33.49 16.57
N SER A 186 -13.03 34.13 15.84
CA SER A 186 -13.16 35.52 15.38
C SER A 186 -13.31 35.64 13.86
N PHE A 187 -13.33 34.52 13.14
CA PHE A 187 -13.44 34.51 11.69
C PHE A 187 -14.77 35.12 11.23
N ASP A 188 -14.71 36.16 10.40
CA ASP A 188 -15.85 36.90 9.84
C ASP A 188 -16.14 36.54 8.37
N GLY A 189 -15.35 35.63 7.80
CA GLY A 189 -15.46 35.21 6.40
C GLY A 189 -16.52 34.13 6.12
N LYS A 190 -16.41 33.53 4.93
CA LYS A 190 -17.36 32.52 4.45
C LYS A 190 -17.21 31.20 5.20
N LEU A 191 -18.32 30.71 5.75
CA LEU A 191 -18.40 29.42 6.42
C LEU A 191 -18.94 28.32 5.48
N TRP A 192 -18.91 27.07 5.92
CA TRP A 192 -19.48 25.95 5.18
C TRP A 192 -21.00 25.93 5.29
N ALA A 193 -21.68 26.09 4.15
CA ALA A 193 -23.15 26.16 4.07
C ALA A 193 -23.83 24.80 3.85
N GLY A 194 -23.16 23.69 4.17
CA GLY A 194 -23.75 22.34 4.07
C GLY A 194 -24.56 21.98 5.32
N ALA A 195 -25.76 21.44 5.13
CA ALA A 195 -26.71 21.08 6.19
C ALA A 195 -26.21 19.98 7.15
N ASP A 196 -25.11 19.29 6.81
CA ASP A 196 -24.64 18.09 7.52
C ASP A 196 -23.72 18.35 8.72
N VAL A 197 -23.33 19.60 8.97
CA VAL A 197 -22.29 19.90 9.98
C VAL A 197 -22.79 19.69 11.41
N ILE A 198 -24.09 19.90 11.66
CA ILE A 198 -24.81 19.47 12.88
C ILE A 198 -26.29 19.32 12.51
N ILE A 199 -26.84 18.11 12.62
CA ILE A 199 -28.27 17.82 12.41
C ILE A 199 -28.89 17.45 13.77
N ARG A 200 -29.92 18.19 14.23
CA ARG A 200 -30.76 17.79 15.37
C ARG A 200 -32.25 18.06 15.09
N GLU A 201 -33.10 17.28 15.76
CA GLU A 201 -34.53 17.59 15.92
C GLU A 201 -34.74 18.88 16.72
N ILE A 202 -35.85 19.56 16.42
CA ILE A 202 -36.22 20.92 16.85
C ILE A 202 -36.08 21.10 18.38
N PRO A 203 -35.18 21.96 18.90
CA PRO A 203 -35.18 22.34 20.31
C PRO A 203 -36.19 23.46 20.55
N THR A 204 -36.96 23.34 21.62
CA THR A 204 -37.81 24.41 22.13
C THR A 204 -36.97 25.51 22.81
N THR A 205 -36.93 26.67 22.17
CA THR A 205 -36.69 28.05 22.71
C THR A 205 -35.28 28.56 23.09
N SER A 206 -35.15 29.89 22.90
CA SER A 206 -34.18 30.94 23.30
C SER A 206 -32.67 30.87 23.03
N ASP A 207 -32.03 29.72 22.82
CA ASP A 207 -30.54 29.68 22.86
C ASP A 207 -29.83 29.76 21.50
N VAL A 208 -30.49 30.28 20.45
CA VAL A 208 -29.97 30.21 19.07
C VAL A 208 -29.52 31.59 18.58
N SER A 209 -28.21 31.76 18.36
CA SER A 209 -27.57 33.03 17.97
C SER A 209 -27.49 33.29 16.44
N TRP A 210 -27.80 32.31 15.59
CA TRP A 210 -27.83 32.45 14.13
C TRP A 210 -28.96 31.58 13.52
N ARG A 211 -29.58 31.95 12.40
CA ARG A 211 -30.62 31.13 11.73
C ARG A 211 -30.54 31.35 10.22
N GLU A 212 -30.53 30.26 9.46
CA GLU A 212 -30.73 30.28 8.01
C GLU A 212 -31.78 29.21 7.66
N GLU A 213 -32.90 29.64 7.08
CA GLU A 213 -33.98 28.73 6.66
C GLU A 213 -33.64 28.09 5.31
N SER A 214 -33.48 26.77 5.28
CA SER A 214 -33.44 25.99 4.03
C SER A 214 -34.73 25.19 3.87
N LYS A 215 -35.14 24.90 2.64
CA LYS A 215 -36.46 24.30 2.33
C LYS A 215 -36.71 22.92 2.95
N ASP A 216 -35.68 22.19 3.38
CA ASP A 216 -35.80 20.78 3.80
C ASP A 216 -35.25 20.46 5.20
N HIS A 217 -34.51 21.37 5.87
CA HIS A 217 -33.90 21.10 7.19
C HIS A 217 -33.87 22.34 8.11
N ILE A 218 -34.10 22.13 9.41
CA ILE A 218 -33.89 23.12 10.47
C ILE A 218 -32.47 22.93 11.03
N LEU A 219 -31.61 23.94 10.84
CA LEU A 219 -30.26 23.98 11.41
C LEU A 219 -30.31 24.40 12.88
N VAL A 220 -29.79 23.54 13.77
CA VAL A 220 -29.59 23.86 15.18
C VAL A 220 -28.12 24.23 15.39
N ILE A 221 -27.88 25.42 15.90
CA ILE A 221 -26.53 25.97 16.06
C ILE A 221 -26.15 25.86 17.53
N SER A 222 -25.26 24.93 17.84
CA SER A 222 -24.53 24.93 19.11
C SER A 222 -23.48 26.05 19.11
N GLU A 223 -22.99 26.44 20.29
CA GLU A 223 -21.87 27.39 20.43
C GLU A 223 -20.64 27.01 19.57
N ASN A 224 -20.48 25.70 19.30
CA ASN A 224 -19.38 25.13 18.53
C ASN A 224 -19.66 25.00 17.01
N ALA A 225 -20.90 25.22 16.56
CA ALA A 225 -21.29 25.03 15.15
C ALA A 225 -20.49 25.92 14.18
N ARG A 226 -20.17 27.15 14.61
CA ARG A 226 -19.36 28.07 13.81
C ARG A 226 -17.94 27.54 13.62
N ALA A 227 -17.37 26.96 14.67
CA ALA A 227 -16.03 26.37 14.65
C ALA A 227 -15.95 25.15 13.71
N LEU A 228 -16.96 24.27 13.78
CA LEU A 228 -17.06 23.11 12.90
C LEU A 228 -17.26 23.51 11.44
N SER A 229 -18.14 24.48 11.19
CA SER A 229 -18.39 25.01 9.85
C SER A 229 -17.15 25.71 9.26
N TRP A 230 -16.39 26.40 10.10
CA TRP A 230 -15.10 26.98 9.72
C TRP A 230 -14.10 25.90 9.31
N CYS A 231 -13.96 24.84 10.10
CA CYS A 231 -13.02 23.76 9.81
C CYS A 231 -13.41 23.03 8.51
N MET A 232 -14.69 22.74 8.30
CA MET A 232 -15.21 22.18 7.05
C MET A 232 -14.92 23.07 5.85
N HIS A 233 -15.03 24.40 6.02
CA HIS A 233 -14.69 25.35 4.98
C HIS A 233 -13.20 25.31 4.64
N ARG A 234 -12.32 25.24 5.64
CA ARG A 234 -10.87 25.14 5.44
C ARG A 234 -10.44 23.85 4.76
N LEU A 235 -11.06 22.73 5.11
CA LEU A 235 -10.79 21.41 4.51
C LEU A 235 -11.30 21.30 3.06
N LYS A 236 -12.05 22.28 2.56
CA LYS A 236 -12.43 22.36 1.14
C LYS A 236 -11.22 22.39 0.21
N ASP A 237 -10.19 23.15 0.57
CA ASP A 237 -8.98 23.29 -0.26
C ASP A 237 -8.17 21.97 -0.26
N VAL A 238 -8.19 21.22 0.85
CA VAL A 238 -7.59 19.88 0.96
C VAL A 238 -8.30 18.93 0.01
N ARG A 239 -9.63 18.91 0.05
CA ARG A 239 -10.46 18.12 -0.87
C ARG A 239 -10.22 18.50 -2.34
N ASP A 240 -10.10 19.79 -2.66
CA ASP A 240 -9.87 20.23 -4.05
C ASP A 240 -8.53 19.75 -4.62
N LEU A 241 -7.53 19.57 -3.76
CA LEU A 241 -6.26 18.95 -4.15
C LEU A 241 -6.36 17.41 -4.21
N GLN A 242 -7.21 16.79 -3.39
CA GLN A 242 -7.43 15.34 -3.38
C GLN A 242 -8.29 14.87 -4.57
N GLN A 243 -7.64 14.55 -5.70
CA GLN A 243 -8.34 14.02 -6.89
C GLN A 243 -8.83 12.57 -6.77
N SER A 244 -8.52 11.90 -5.66
CA SER A 244 -8.88 10.50 -5.41
C SER A 244 -10.31 10.29 -4.90
N PHE A 245 -10.94 11.33 -4.35
CA PHE A 245 -12.33 11.27 -3.93
C PHE A 245 -13.23 11.43 -5.15
N THR A 246 -13.74 10.30 -5.65
CA THR A 246 -14.72 10.26 -6.74
C THR A 246 -16.00 11.03 -6.37
N ASN A 247 -16.25 11.23 -5.06
CA ASN A 247 -17.41 11.94 -4.56
C ASN A 247 -17.07 12.86 -3.37
N LYS A 248 -17.26 14.18 -3.54
CA LYS A 248 -17.12 15.18 -2.46
C LYS A 248 -17.98 14.87 -1.23
N TYR A 249 -19.14 14.24 -1.40
CA TYR A 249 -20.04 13.90 -0.30
C TYR A 249 -19.47 12.82 0.62
N GLU A 250 -18.59 11.94 0.13
CA GLU A 250 -17.93 10.91 0.95
C GLU A 250 -16.91 11.55 1.89
N PHE A 251 -16.07 12.46 1.37
CA PHE A 251 -15.11 13.24 2.17
C PHE A 251 -15.81 14.00 3.30
N TYR A 252 -16.84 14.79 2.97
CA TYR A 252 -17.58 15.55 3.98
C TYR A 252 -18.43 14.67 4.90
N GLY A 253 -18.97 13.56 4.40
CA GLY A 253 -19.76 12.63 5.20
C GLY A 253 -18.95 11.98 6.32
N ILE A 254 -17.68 11.62 6.07
CA ILE A 254 -16.82 11.03 7.11
C ILE A 254 -16.45 12.09 8.16
N ILE A 255 -16.03 13.29 7.74
CA ILE A 255 -15.67 14.36 8.67
C ILE A 255 -16.88 14.81 9.50
N ALA A 256 -18.05 14.98 8.86
CA ALA A 256 -19.30 15.30 9.55
C ALA A 256 -19.73 14.18 10.50
N GLY A 257 -19.56 12.91 10.10
CA GLY A 257 -19.84 11.76 10.96
C GLY A 257 -18.98 11.76 12.23
N LEU A 258 -17.68 12.07 12.11
CA LEU A 258 -16.79 12.23 13.27
C LEU A 258 -17.26 13.36 14.18
N ALA A 259 -17.54 14.53 13.61
CA ALA A 259 -18.01 15.69 14.36
C ALA A 259 -19.32 15.36 15.11
N ASN A 260 -20.31 14.80 14.43
CA ASN A 260 -21.61 14.47 15.02
C ASN A 260 -21.50 13.40 16.13
N ASN A 261 -20.65 12.38 15.97
CA ASN A 261 -20.45 11.34 16.98
C ASN A 261 -19.80 11.87 18.26
N SER A 262 -19.05 12.98 18.17
CA SER A 262 -18.45 13.64 19.33
C SER A 262 -19.43 14.52 20.12
N LYS A 263 -20.70 14.61 19.70
CA LYS A 263 -21.76 15.40 20.38
C LYS A 263 -21.31 16.83 20.74
N PRO A 264 -20.91 17.64 19.75
CA PRO A 264 -20.28 18.95 19.95
C PRO A 264 -21.16 19.96 20.72
N GLU A 265 -22.45 19.71 20.82
CA GLU A 265 -23.41 20.48 21.60
C GLU A 265 -23.40 20.19 23.10
N GLU A 266 -22.92 19.01 23.50
CA GLU A 266 -22.69 18.65 24.92
C GLU A 266 -21.25 19.02 25.34
N MET A 267 -20.44 19.51 24.39
CA MET A 267 -19.02 19.80 24.56
C MET A 267 -18.80 21.25 25.02
N PRO A 268 -18.03 21.49 26.10
CA PRO A 268 -17.69 22.85 26.49
C PRO A 268 -16.82 23.51 25.41
N PRO A 269 -16.93 24.85 25.19
CA PRO A 269 -16.14 25.54 24.17
C PRO A 269 -14.62 25.39 24.30
N SER A 270 -14.10 25.04 25.48
CA SER A 270 -12.69 24.72 25.70
C SER A 270 -12.20 23.51 24.91
N ASP A 271 -13.11 22.57 24.62
CA ASP A 271 -12.78 21.25 24.09
C ASP A 271 -12.97 21.18 22.56
N VAL A 272 -13.64 22.17 21.97
CA VAL A 272 -13.89 22.25 20.52
C VAL A 272 -12.59 22.22 19.72
N LYS A 273 -11.50 22.80 20.26
CA LYS A 273 -10.18 22.81 19.65
C LYS A 273 -9.66 21.41 19.37
N ALA A 274 -9.87 20.47 20.30
CA ALA A 274 -9.46 19.08 20.12
C ALA A 274 -10.28 18.40 19.02
N LEU A 275 -11.58 18.70 18.95
CA LEU A 275 -12.46 18.19 17.89
C LEU A 275 -12.06 18.72 16.51
N LEU A 276 -11.68 20.01 16.39
CA LEU A 276 -11.19 20.56 15.12
C LEU A 276 -9.89 19.87 14.66
N HIS A 277 -8.96 19.62 15.59
CA HIS A 277 -7.74 18.87 15.27
C HIS A 277 -8.07 17.44 14.80
N ALA A 278 -9.00 16.75 15.46
CA ALA A 278 -9.46 15.41 15.05
C ALA A 278 -10.11 15.40 13.65
N MET A 279 -10.81 16.47 13.26
CA MET A 279 -11.33 16.62 11.89
C MET A 279 -10.21 16.77 10.86
N VAL A 280 -9.13 17.49 11.19
CA VAL A 280 -7.95 17.63 10.34
C VAL A 280 -7.17 16.30 10.25
N ASP A 281 -7.04 15.58 11.37
CA ASP A 281 -6.44 14.23 11.41
C ASP A 281 -7.20 13.26 10.50
N ALA A 282 -8.53 13.27 10.56
CA ALA A 282 -9.36 12.43 9.69
C ALA A 282 -9.13 12.75 8.20
N ALA A 283 -8.97 14.03 7.83
CA ALA A 283 -8.68 14.43 6.46
C ALA A 283 -7.26 14.01 6.00
N GLU A 284 -6.31 13.93 6.92
CA GLU A 284 -4.94 13.42 6.69
C GLU A 284 -4.90 11.89 6.56
N GLU A 285 -5.60 11.16 7.43
CA GLU A 285 -5.72 9.70 7.33
C GLU A 285 -6.37 9.26 6.01
N MET A 286 -7.33 10.05 5.52
CA MET A 286 -7.93 9.88 4.20
C MET A 286 -6.93 10.04 3.04
N GLU A 287 -5.87 10.83 3.21
CA GLU A 287 -4.76 10.96 2.25
C GLU A 287 -3.88 9.70 2.25
N LEU A 288 -3.63 9.13 3.44
CA LEU A 288 -2.80 7.94 3.64
C LEU A 288 -3.49 6.63 3.20
N MET A 289 -4.83 6.61 3.16
CA MET A 289 -5.66 5.41 2.90
C MET A 289 -5.80 4.99 1.41
N LEU A 290 -4.96 5.46 0.48
CA LEU A 290 -5.04 5.04 -0.93
C LEU A 290 -3.78 4.32 -1.41
N PRO A 291 -3.90 3.10 -2.01
CA PRO A 291 -4.94 2.74 -2.99
C PRO A 291 -5.70 1.43 -2.67
N GLY A 292 -7.02 1.33 -2.96
CA GLY A 292 -7.64 -0.01 -2.98
C GLY A 292 -9.16 -0.22 -3.08
N ARG A 293 -10.03 0.79 -2.93
CA ARG A 293 -11.48 0.54 -3.12
C ARG A 293 -11.87 0.56 -4.61
N THR A 294 -11.50 -0.48 -5.33
CA THR A 294 -12.41 -1.01 -6.36
C THR A 294 -13.69 -1.43 -5.64
N LYS A 295 -14.84 -0.95 -6.12
CA LYS A 295 -16.14 -1.51 -5.73
C LYS A 295 -16.07 -3.03 -5.82
N LEU A 296 -16.02 -3.71 -4.67
CA LEU A 296 -16.54 -5.07 -4.59
C LEU A 296 -18.04 -4.93 -4.82
N GLY A 297 -18.50 -5.39 -5.99
CA GLY A 297 -19.91 -5.65 -6.20
C GLY A 297 -20.38 -6.72 -5.21
N PRO A 298 -21.67 -6.74 -4.85
CA PRO A 298 -22.17 -7.67 -3.86
C PRO A 298 -22.07 -9.11 -4.37
N ASP A 299 -21.52 -9.98 -3.52
CA ASP A 299 -21.67 -11.45 -3.60
C ASP A 299 -23.14 -11.86 -3.42
#